data_AF-A0A3N5VH09-F1
#
_entry.id   AF-A0A3N5VH09-F1
#
_cell.length_a   1.000
_cell.length_b   1.000
_cell.length_c   1.000
_cell.angle_alpha   90.00
_cell.angle_beta   90.00
_cell.angle_gamma   90.00
#
_symmetry.space_group_name_H-M   'P 1'
#
loop_
_entity.id
_entity.type
_entity.pdbx_description
1 polymer ?
#
loop_
_entity_poly.entity_id
_entity_poly.type
_entity_poly.pdbx_seq_one_letter_code
_entity_poly.pdbx_strand_id
1 'polypeptide(L)'
;EFGPFSVKMKGGRMLTRKGTTRVVPQRQKSRGSLILTGALELSTNQMTHFYSEKKNTDEMIKLLGFLLRQYSNQHRLYLSWDVASWHISGKLKKLVSEINSAVEGGQSLQPFVKLVPLPVSAQFLNVIESVFSGMARAILHNSDYKCVDECKNPLCL
;
A
#
# COMPACT_ATOMS: atom_id res chain seq x y z
N GLU A 1 -1.24 4.54 -0.08
CA GLU A 1 -0.13 4.05 0.79
C GLU A 1 -0.60 3.97 2.24
N PHE A 2 -0.09 3.04 3.04
CA PHE A 2 -0.49 2.83 4.43
C PHE A 2 0.71 2.94 5.39
N GLY A 3 0.51 3.57 6.55
CA GLY A 3 1.58 3.86 7.52
C GLY A 3 2.10 5.31 7.45
N PRO A 4 3.27 5.63 8.00
CA PRO A 4 4.11 4.74 8.80
C PRO A 4 3.39 4.27 10.05
N PHE A 5 3.47 2.98 10.36
CA PHE A 5 2.96 2.44 11.61
C PHE A 5 4.10 1.87 12.45
N SER A 6 4.10 2.22 13.73
CA SER A 6 5.09 1.76 14.71
C SER A 6 4.90 0.29 15.06
N VAL A 7 5.99 -0.48 15.01
CA VAL A 7 6.07 -1.85 15.53
C VAL A 7 6.29 -1.77 17.04
N LYS A 8 5.24 -2.08 17.79
CA LYS A 8 5.18 -2.06 19.26
C LYS A 8 3.94 -2.82 19.70
N MET A 9 3.80 -3.14 20.98
CA MET A 9 2.61 -3.81 21.47
C MET A 9 1.36 -2.99 21.14
N LYS A 10 0.40 -3.61 20.47
CA LYS A 10 -0.86 -2.96 20.08
C LYS A 10 -2.01 -3.51 20.89
N GLY A 11 -2.84 -2.59 21.36
CA GLY A 11 -4.13 -2.91 21.95
C GLY A 11 -5.11 -3.47 20.93
N GLY A 12 -6.30 -3.77 21.42
CA GLY A 12 -7.39 -4.34 20.65
C GLY A 12 -8.33 -5.10 21.58
N ARG A 13 -9.40 -5.66 21.01
CA ARG A 13 -10.33 -6.49 21.75
C ARG A 13 -9.80 -7.93 21.76
N MET A 14 -9.64 -8.50 22.94
CA MET A 14 -9.14 -9.87 23.14
C MET A 14 -9.97 -10.54 24.24
N LEU A 15 -10.28 -11.83 24.06
CA LEU A 15 -10.86 -12.63 25.13
C LEU A 15 -9.77 -12.94 26.16
N THR A 16 -10.00 -12.56 27.41
CA THR A 16 -9.10 -12.85 28.53
C THR A 16 -9.81 -13.71 29.56
N ARG A 17 -9.03 -14.42 30.37
CA ARG A 17 -9.58 -15.18 31.49
C ARG A 17 -10.25 -14.23 32.48
N LYS A 18 -11.37 -14.65 33.08
CA LYS A 18 -12.05 -13.89 34.14
C LYS A 18 -11.05 -13.50 35.24
N GLY A 19 -10.99 -12.22 35.57
CA GLY A 19 -10.04 -11.65 36.54
C GLY A 19 -8.67 -11.23 35.96
N THR A 20 -8.42 -11.44 34.66
CA THR A 20 -7.20 -10.96 34.00
C THR A 20 -7.50 -9.78 33.08
N THR A 21 -6.78 -8.68 33.28
CA THR A 21 -6.84 -7.49 32.42
C THR A 21 -5.60 -7.47 31.56
N ARG A 22 -5.79 -7.50 30.23
CA ARG A 22 -4.67 -7.27 29.31
C ARG A 22 -4.25 -5.81 29.40
N VAL A 23 -3.03 -5.57 29.85
CA VAL A 23 -2.45 -4.22 29.93
C VAL A 23 -1.50 -4.03 28.77
N VAL A 24 -1.71 -2.96 28.00
CA VAL A 24 -0.75 -2.52 26.99
C VAL A 24 -0.09 -1.25 27.50
N PRO A 25 1.25 -1.21 27.63
CA PRO A 25 1.94 -0.01 28.11
C PRO A 25 1.65 1.20 27.22
N GLN A 26 1.22 2.30 27.83
CA GLN A 26 0.96 3.55 27.11
C GLN A 26 2.25 4.14 26.52
N ARG A 27 3.34 4.11 27.31
CA ARG A 27 4.70 4.50 26.88
C ARG A 27 5.53 3.25 26.63
N GLN A 28 6.00 3.12 25.40
CA GLN A 28 6.83 2.02 24.94
C GLN A 28 7.68 2.52 23.77
N LYS A 29 8.93 2.06 23.70
CA LYS A 29 9.83 2.39 22.60
C LYS A 29 9.41 1.60 21.36
N SER A 30 9.32 2.27 20.21
CA SER A 30 9.03 1.60 18.94
C SER A 30 10.21 0.70 18.55
N ARG A 31 9.93 -0.52 18.09
CA ARG A 31 10.92 -1.49 17.58
C ARG A 31 11.17 -1.30 16.07
N GLY A 32 10.83 -0.13 15.54
CA GLY A 32 10.84 0.22 14.12
C GLY A 32 9.47 0.70 13.61
N SER A 33 9.39 1.03 12.33
CA SER A 33 8.16 1.44 11.65
C SER A 33 8.10 0.88 10.24
N LEU A 34 6.90 0.63 9.75
CA LEU A 34 6.65 0.12 8.41
C LEU A 34 5.76 1.07 7.63
N ILE A 35 6.06 1.23 6.35
CA ILE A 35 5.18 1.84 5.35
C ILE A 35 4.87 0.75 4.34
N LEU A 36 3.62 0.67 3.90
CA LEU A 36 3.17 -0.24 2.87
C LEU A 36 2.69 0.57 1.67
N THR A 37 3.28 0.29 0.51
CA THR A 37 2.79 0.82 -0.77
C THR A 37 2.13 -0.32 -1.52
N GLY A 38 0.96 -0.07 -2.09
CA GLY A 38 0.22 -1.11 -2.79
C GLY A 38 -0.92 -0.55 -3.61
N ALA A 39 -1.43 -1.39 -4.50
CA ALA A 39 -2.57 -1.16 -5.36
C ALA A 39 -3.56 -2.31 -5.23
N LEU A 40 -4.84 -1.98 -5.27
CA LEU A 40 -5.94 -2.93 -5.34
C LEU A 40 -6.43 -2.98 -6.78
N GLU A 41 -6.42 -4.16 -7.37
CA GLU A 41 -7.07 -4.42 -8.64
C GLU A 41 -8.56 -4.71 -8.38
N LEU A 42 -9.45 -4.04 -9.12
CA LEU A 42 -10.88 -3.98 -8.76
C LEU A 42 -11.72 -5.17 -9.25
N SER A 43 -11.34 -5.84 -10.34
CA SER A 43 -12.14 -6.94 -10.92
C SER A 43 -11.97 -8.25 -10.17
N THR A 44 -10.75 -8.57 -9.76
CA THR A 44 -10.38 -9.76 -9.00
C THR A 44 -10.21 -9.47 -7.51
N ASN A 45 -10.27 -8.20 -7.11
CA ASN A 45 -10.05 -7.74 -5.74
C ASN A 45 -8.68 -8.17 -5.19
N GLN A 46 -7.67 -8.29 -6.05
CA GLN A 46 -6.32 -8.71 -5.69
C GLN A 46 -5.44 -7.52 -5.33
N MET A 47 -4.68 -7.66 -4.24
CA MET A 47 -3.81 -6.61 -3.73
C MET A 47 -2.34 -6.90 -4.07
N THR A 48 -1.72 -6.03 -4.85
CA THR A 48 -0.27 -6.00 -5.03
C THR A 48 0.33 -5.02 -4.04
N HIS A 49 1.32 -5.43 -3.26
CA HIS A 49 1.92 -4.57 -2.23
C HIS A 49 3.39 -4.89 -2.00
N PHE A 50 4.10 -3.92 -1.43
CA PHE A 50 5.45 -4.08 -0.90
C PHE A 50 5.69 -3.10 0.26
N TYR A 51 6.70 -3.40 1.08
CA TYR A 51 7.12 -2.51 2.15
C TYR A 51 8.03 -1.42 1.60
N SER A 52 7.69 -0.18 1.92
CA SER A 52 8.39 1.03 1.50
C SER A 52 9.18 1.61 2.66
N GLU A 53 10.30 2.25 2.35
CA GLU A 53 11.06 3.02 3.35
C GLU A 53 10.46 4.41 3.56
N LYS A 54 9.81 4.97 2.54
CA LYS A 54 9.29 6.35 2.50
C LYS A 54 8.00 6.40 1.70
N LYS A 55 7.22 7.46 1.89
CA LYS A 55 6.09 7.82 1.01
C LYS A 55 6.57 8.86 0.01
N ASN A 56 6.94 8.42 -1.19
CA ASN A 56 7.48 9.32 -2.20
C ASN A 56 7.20 8.82 -3.62
N THR A 57 7.55 9.66 -4.58
CA THR A 57 7.40 9.37 -6.01
C THR A 57 8.16 8.13 -6.46
N ASP A 58 9.33 7.83 -5.87
CA ASP A 58 10.15 6.70 -6.30
C ASP A 58 9.49 5.37 -5.96
N GLU A 59 8.86 5.25 -4.78
CA GLU A 59 8.07 4.08 -4.44
C GLU A 59 6.82 3.95 -5.34
N MET A 60 6.21 5.06 -5.75
CA MET A 60 5.11 5.04 -6.73
C MET A 60 5.56 4.57 -8.12
N ILE A 61 6.75 4.97 -8.56
CA ILE A 61 7.34 4.50 -9.81
C ILE A 61 7.64 3.00 -9.74
N LYS A 62 8.17 2.52 -8.59
CA LYS A 62 8.36 1.09 -8.37
C LYS A 62 7.05 0.32 -8.45
N LEU A 63 5.99 0.82 -7.80
CA LEU A 63 4.65 0.24 -7.88
C LEU A 63 4.14 0.16 -9.32
N LEU A 64 4.24 1.24 -10.08
CA LEU A 64 3.88 1.25 -11.50
C LEU A 64 4.66 0.17 -12.27
N GLY A 65 5.98 0.06 -12.05
CA GLY A 65 6.80 -0.97 -12.67
C GLY A 65 6.36 -2.40 -12.34
N PHE A 66 5.91 -2.68 -11.10
CA PHE A 66 5.33 -3.97 -10.74
C PHE A 66 4.02 -4.24 -11.47
N LEU A 67 3.13 -3.25 -11.53
CA LEU A 67 1.83 -3.38 -12.19
C LEU A 67 1.97 -3.59 -13.70
N LEU A 68 2.88 -2.87 -14.36
CA LEU A 68 3.18 -3.04 -15.79
C LEU A 68 3.65 -4.46 -16.13
N ARG A 69 4.48 -5.06 -15.27
CA ARG A 69 4.93 -6.45 -15.44
C ARG A 69 3.81 -7.45 -15.18
N GLN A 70 3.05 -7.24 -14.11
CA GLN A 70 1.98 -8.14 -13.68
C GLN A 70 0.81 -8.17 -14.67
N TYR A 71 0.51 -7.03 -15.29
CA TYR A 71 -0.60 -6.86 -16.23
C TYR A 71 -0.12 -6.59 -17.66
N SER A 72 1.02 -7.20 -18.04
CA SER A 72 1.62 -7.05 -19.37
C SER A 72 0.73 -7.55 -20.51
N ASN A 73 -0.20 -8.46 -20.21
CA ASN A 73 -1.18 -8.97 -21.16
C ASN A 73 -2.41 -8.06 -21.33
N GLN A 74 -2.50 -6.96 -20.58
CA GLN A 74 -3.60 -6.02 -20.69
C GLN A 74 -3.28 -4.96 -21.73
N HIS A 75 -4.30 -4.47 -22.44
CA HIS A 75 -4.11 -3.37 -23.39
C HIS A 75 -3.94 -2.03 -22.69
N ARG A 76 -4.59 -1.84 -21.52
CA ARG A 76 -4.58 -0.57 -20.80
C ARG A 76 -4.69 -0.77 -19.30
N LEU A 77 -3.94 0.03 -18.55
CA LEU A 77 -4.02 0.17 -17.10
C LEU A 77 -4.58 1.53 -16.72
N TYR A 78 -5.60 1.53 -15.87
CA TYR A 78 -6.15 2.73 -15.26
C TYR A 78 -5.69 2.80 -13.81
N LEU A 79 -4.98 3.87 -13.46
CA LEU A 79 -4.49 4.07 -12.09
C LEU A 79 -5.27 5.19 -11.44
N SER A 80 -5.88 4.89 -10.30
CA SER A 80 -6.61 5.85 -9.49
C SER A 80 -6.06 5.87 -8.07
N TRP A 81 -5.96 7.07 -7.51
CA TRP A 81 -5.39 7.34 -6.18
C TRP A 81 -5.92 8.67 -5.64
N ASP A 82 -5.74 8.90 -4.35
CA ASP A 82 -6.03 10.15 -3.67
C ASP A 82 -5.04 11.27 -4.04
N VAL A 83 -5.45 12.51 -3.78
CA VAL A 83 -4.71 13.71 -4.14
C VAL A 83 -3.56 13.94 -3.14
N ALA A 84 -2.46 13.22 -3.32
CA ALA A 84 -1.20 13.45 -2.62
C ALA A 84 -0.16 14.12 -3.54
N SER A 85 0.70 14.99 -2.99
CA SER A 85 1.64 15.79 -3.79
C SER A 85 2.64 14.95 -4.59
N TRP A 86 3.05 13.79 -4.09
CA TRP A 86 3.93 12.85 -4.79
C TRP A 86 3.20 12.03 -5.88
N HIS A 87 1.89 11.84 -5.77
CA HIS A 87 1.08 11.18 -6.80
C HIS A 87 0.92 12.03 -8.07
N ILE A 88 1.22 13.33 -8.02
CA ILE A 88 1.07 14.28 -9.14
C ILE A 88 2.43 14.76 -9.66
N SER A 89 3.52 14.15 -9.18
CA SER A 89 4.87 14.57 -9.51
C SER A 89 5.16 14.55 -11.02
N GLY A 90 5.92 15.55 -11.50
CA GLY A 90 6.34 15.64 -12.90
C GLY A 90 7.13 14.41 -13.35
N LYS A 91 7.90 13.80 -12.44
CA LYS A 91 8.68 12.58 -12.71
C LYS A 91 7.77 11.39 -13.07
N LEU A 92 6.68 11.18 -12.33
CA LEU A 92 5.72 10.11 -12.63
C LEU A 92 5.00 10.36 -13.96
N LYS A 93 4.55 11.59 -14.21
CA LYS A 93 3.91 11.98 -15.47
C LYS A 93 4.83 11.78 -16.67
N LYS A 94 6.10 12.16 -16.54
CA LYS A 94 7.12 11.98 -17.58
C LYS A 94 7.33 10.50 -17.91
N LEU A 95 7.48 9.66 -16.89
CA LEU A 95 7.62 8.21 -17.09
C LEU A 95 6.41 7.61 -17.80
N VAL A 96 5.18 7.98 -17.38
CA VAL A 96 3.95 7.52 -18.04
C VAL A 96 3.90 7.98 -19.50
N SER A 97 4.33 9.22 -19.79
CA SER A 97 4.42 9.74 -21.16
C SER A 97 5.39 8.92 -22.01
N GLU A 98 6.57 8.58 -21.48
CA GLU A 98 7.59 7.78 -22.17
C GLU A 98 7.08 6.38 -22.48
N ILE A 99 6.45 5.72 -21.50
CA ILE A 99 5.84 4.39 -21.67
C ILE A 99 4.77 4.45 -22.77
N ASN A 100 3.83 5.38 -22.68
CA ASN A 100 2.74 5.48 -23.64
C ASN A 100 3.25 5.80 -25.06
N SER A 101 4.27 6.65 -25.19
CA SER A 101 4.89 6.95 -26.49
C SER A 101 5.53 5.70 -27.11
N ALA A 102 6.21 4.88 -26.30
CA ALA A 102 6.79 3.62 -26.77
C ALA A 102 5.72 2.60 -27.19
N VAL A 103 4.57 2.57 -26.49
CA VAL A 103 3.43 1.73 -26.85
C VAL A 103 2.79 2.19 -28.16
N GLU A 104 2.52 3.49 -28.31
CA GLU A 104 1.96 4.07 -29.54
C GLU A 104 2.89 3.90 -30.75
N GLY A 105 4.20 4.00 -30.53
CA GLY A 105 5.22 3.76 -31.55
C GLY A 105 5.49 2.28 -31.86
N GLY A 106 4.77 1.34 -31.22
CA GLY A 106 4.95 -0.11 -31.42
C GLY A 106 6.27 -0.68 -30.89
N GLN A 107 7.00 0.08 -30.06
CA GLN A 107 8.30 -0.30 -29.49
C GLN A 107 8.18 -1.07 -28.17
N SER A 108 6.99 -1.11 -27.59
CA SER A 108 6.72 -1.74 -26.29
C SER A 108 5.39 -2.49 -26.32
N LEU A 109 5.38 -3.70 -25.73
CA LEU A 109 4.17 -4.51 -25.51
C LEU A 109 3.53 -4.22 -24.14
N GLN A 110 3.98 -3.19 -23.43
CA GLN A 110 3.38 -2.82 -22.15
C GLN A 110 1.96 -2.26 -22.33
N PRO A 111 1.09 -2.38 -21.31
CA PRO A 111 -0.21 -1.72 -21.33
C PRO A 111 -0.05 -0.20 -21.41
N PHE A 112 -0.95 0.45 -22.14
CA PHE A 112 -1.10 1.89 -22.11
C PHE A 112 -1.53 2.34 -20.71
N VAL A 113 -0.89 3.35 -20.12
CA VAL A 113 -1.17 3.79 -18.76
C VAL A 113 -2.00 5.08 -18.78
N LYS A 114 -3.15 5.06 -18.10
CA LYS A 114 -4.01 6.23 -17.90
C LYS A 114 -4.12 6.56 -16.41
N LEU A 115 -3.67 7.76 -16.05
CA LEU A 115 -3.80 8.28 -14.69
C LEU A 115 -5.17 8.94 -14.52
N VAL A 116 -5.92 8.51 -13.51
CA VAL A 116 -7.27 8.97 -13.17
C VAL A 116 -7.29 9.35 -11.68
N PRO A 117 -6.67 10.50 -11.31
CA PRO A 117 -6.66 10.94 -9.92
C PRO A 117 -8.10 11.15 -9.44
N LEU A 118 -8.37 10.77 -8.19
CA LEU A 118 -9.68 10.97 -7.60
C LEU A 118 -9.99 12.47 -7.48
N PRO A 119 -11.26 12.87 -7.68
CA PRO A 119 -11.68 14.24 -7.40
C PRO A 119 -11.48 14.55 -5.92
N VAL A 120 -11.25 15.83 -5.62
CA VAL A 120 -11.13 16.31 -4.24
C VAL A 120 -12.40 15.93 -3.48
N SER A 121 -12.23 15.46 -2.24
CA SER A 121 -13.32 15.01 -1.36
C SER A 121 -14.05 13.71 -1.76
N ALA A 122 -13.45 12.88 -2.62
CA ALA A 122 -14.00 11.57 -3.00
C ALA A 122 -13.33 10.37 -2.29
N GLN A 123 -13.09 10.49 -0.98
CA GLN A 123 -12.44 9.43 -0.18
C GLN A 123 -13.20 8.09 -0.20
N PHE A 124 -14.52 8.11 -0.36
CA PHE A 124 -15.34 6.91 -0.48
C PHE A 124 -15.01 6.05 -1.71
N LEU A 125 -14.37 6.63 -2.73
CA LEU A 125 -13.88 5.90 -3.91
C LEU A 125 -12.51 5.23 -3.66
N ASN A 126 -11.83 5.57 -2.57
CA ASN A 126 -10.53 5.00 -2.24
C ASN A 126 -10.70 3.63 -1.53
N VAL A 127 -11.23 2.65 -2.26
CA VAL A 127 -11.60 1.32 -1.73
C VAL A 127 -10.42 0.63 -1.02
N ILE A 128 -9.19 0.86 -1.47
CA ILE A 128 -7.98 0.30 -0.86
C ILE A 128 -7.78 0.75 0.61
N GLU A 129 -8.33 1.89 1.03
CA GLU A 129 -8.30 2.31 2.44
C GLU A 129 -9.04 1.31 3.34
N SER A 130 -10.14 0.75 2.85
CA SER A 130 -10.89 -0.28 3.58
C SER A 130 -10.08 -1.58 3.73
N VAL A 131 -9.33 -1.95 2.68
CA VAL A 131 -8.41 -3.11 2.69
C VAL A 131 -7.28 -2.86 3.68
N PHE A 132 -6.65 -1.68 3.64
CA PHE A 132 -5.61 -1.31 4.62
C PHE A 132 -6.14 -1.30 6.04
N SER A 133 -7.37 -0.81 6.27
CA SER A 133 -8.02 -0.84 7.58
C SER A 133 -8.27 -2.26 8.09
N GLY A 134 -8.71 -3.17 7.21
CA GLY A 134 -8.89 -4.58 7.51
C GLY A 134 -7.56 -5.26 7.85
N MET A 135 -6.53 -5.02 7.04
CA MET A 135 -5.18 -5.54 7.26
C MET A 135 -4.57 -5.02 8.58
N ALA A 136 -4.74 -3.73 8.90
CA ALA A 136 -4.29 -3.17 10.17
C ALA A 136 -4.94 -3.88 11.37
N ARG A 137 -6.23 -4.18 11.27
CA ARG A 137 -6.94 -4.93 12.31
C ARG A 137 -6.44 -6.37 12.42
N ALA A 138 -6.17 -7.04 11.30
CA ALA A 138 -5.73 -8.44 11.30
C ALA A 138 -4.27 -8.60 11.78
N ILE A 139 -3.36 -7.72 11.33
CA ILE A 139 -1.92 -7.86 11.56
C ILE A 139 -1.46 -7.06 12.77
N LEU A 140 -1.99 -5.85 12.98
CA LEU A 140 -1.48 -4.97 14.03
C LEU A 140 -2.28 -5.08 15.32
N HIS A 141 -3.60 -5.24 15.29
CA HIS A 141 -4.33 -5.26 16.55
C HIS A 141 -4.00 -6.53 17.34
N ASN A 142 -3.86 -6.35 18.66
CA ASN A 142 -3.47 -7.41 19.58
C ASN A 142 -2.07 -8.02 19.38
N SER A 143 -1.21 -7.45 18.52
CA SER A 143 0.14 -7.97 18.29
C SER A 143 1.19 -7.41 19.26
N ASP A 144 2.33 -8.12 19.36
CA ASP A 144 3.54 -7.70 20.08
C ASP A 144 4.81 -8.20 19.35
N TYR A 145 4.92 -7.92 18.05
CA TYR A 145 6.07 -8.35 17.23
C TYR A 145 7.41 -7.83 17.77
N LYS A 146 8.41 -8.69 17.89
CA LYS A 146 9.73 -8.38 18.46
C LYS A 146 10.56 -7.48 17.55
N CYS A 147 10.33 -7.52 16.25
CA CYS A 147 11.01 -6.66 15.29
C CYS A 147 10.17 -6.37 14.05
N VAL A 148 10.71 -5.54 13.16
CA VAL A 148 10.09 -5.20 11.87
C VAL A 148 9.89 -6.43 10.99
N ASP A 149 10.86 -7.34 10.94
CA ASP A 149 10.79 -8.50 10.05
C ASP A 149 9.70 -9.50 10.47
N GLU A 150 9.53 -9.71 11.77
CA GLU A 150 8.42 -10.51 12.31
C GLU A 150 7.06 -9.88 11.97
N CYS A 151 6.97 -8.54 11.98
CA CYS A 151 5.77 -7.83 11.57
C CYS A 151 5.50 -7.91 10.06
N LYS A 152 6.54 -8.07 9.22
CA LYS A 152 6.41 -8.25 7.77
C LYS A 152 5.95 -9.65 7.40
N ASN A 153 6.24 -10.63 8.25
CA ASN A 153 5.88 -12.02 8.01
C ASN A 153 5.21 -12.64 9.26
N PRO A 154 3.97 -12.22 9.57
CA PRO A 154 3.30 -12.58 10.81
C PRO A 154 2.86 -14.05 10.89
N LEU A 155 2.95 -14.81 9.78
CA LEU A 155 2.56 -16.22 9.69
C LEU A 155 3.71 -17.20 9.99
N CYS A 156 4.92 -16.71 10.32
CA CYS A 156 6.06 -17.54 10.70
C CYS A 156 6.19 -17.76 12.22
N LEU A 157 5.07 -18.00 12.91
CA LEU A 157 5.03 -18.41 14.32
C LEU A 157 4.78 -19.92 14.46
#